data_AF-A0A2D9F387-F1
#
_entry.id   AF-A0A2D9F387-F1
#
_cell.length_a   1.000
_cell.length_b   1.000
_cell.length_c   1.000
_cell.angle_alpha   90.00
_cell.angle_beta   90.00
_cell.angle_gamma   90.00
#
_symmetry.space_group_name_H-M   'P 1'
#
loop_
_entity.id
_entity.type
_entity.pdbx_description
1 polymer ?
#
loop_
_entity_poly.entity_id
_entity_poly.type
_entity_poly.pdbx_seq_one_letter_code
_entity_poly.pdbx_strand_id
1 'polypeptide(L)'
;MAGISDPRVLKRFIIYLAMLTFVMFGVWSFWGTFVETPAGDFEVRAGDIHLSGGEYEEAIEDFDDALAVQPNHRGALLGKAAALIQLERYDEAERVLTSAIGFLKANLDPDDPTGRGALAAAYGNRGIVNDRQGRYEQALADYIESLKTDAESVEGPGVVERLLYHDEKPSSIRDRAEYLYKQLQLPEDQRLLRLPEKDELQRMHKP
;
A
#
# COMPACT_ATOMS: atom_id res chain seq x y z
N MET A 1 -65.14 -12.47 8.21
CA MET A 1 -63.91 -11.95 7.57
C MET A 1 -62.92 -11.62 8.69
N ALA A 2 -61.96 -12.49 8.97
CA ALA A 2 -60.90 -12.18 9.94
C ALA A 2 -59.90 -11.24 9.23
N GLY A 3 -60.06 -9.94 9.46
CA GLY A 3 -59.17 -8.91 8.94
C GLY A 3 -57.83 -8.88 9.68
N ILE A 4 -56.96 -7.98 9.24
CA ILE A 4 -55.61 -7.71 9.80
C ILE A 4 -55.62 -7.44 11.32
N SER A 5 -56.79 -7.19 11.91
CA SER A 5 -57.04 -7.01 13.35
C SER A 5 -57.05 -8.29 14.20
N ASP A 6 -56.95 -9.50 13.62
CA ASP A 6 -56.74 -10.73 14.41
C ASP A 6 -55.30 -10.76 15.01
N PRO A 7 -55.14 -10.82 16.35
CA PRO A 7 -53.82 -10.83 17.01
C PRO A 7 -52.87 -11.93 16.51
N ARG A 8 -53.40 -13.08 16.09
CA ARG A 8 -52.59 -14.21 15.58
C ARG A 8 -52.06 -13.92 14.17
N VAL A 9 -52.89 -13.31 13.34
CA VAL A 9 -52.52 -12.87 11.98
C VAL A 9 -51.51 -11.73 12.07
N LEU A 10 -51.74 -10.76 12.95
CA LEU A 10 -50.83 -9.65 13.20
C LEU A 10 -49.46 -10.12 13.70
N LYS A 11 -49.41 -11.08 14.64
CA LYS A 11 -48.15 -11.65 15.13
C LYS A 11 -47.35 -12.33 14.01
N ARG A 12 -48.01 -13.14 13.17
CA ARG A 12 -47.36 -13.80 12.02
C ARG A 12 -46.86 -12.78 11.02
N PHE A 13 -47.66 -11.76 10.72
CA PHE A 13 -47.28 -10.66 9.84
C PHE A 13 -46.03 -9.93 10.35
N ILE A 14 -45.98 -9.58 11.64
CA ILE A 14 -44.81 -8.93 12.26
C ILE A 14 -43.57 -9.83 12.14
N ILE A 15 -43.71 -11.14 12.42
CA ILE A 15 -42.59 -12.09 12.29
C ILE A 15 -42.11 -12.16 10.83
N TYR A 16 -43.02 -12.24 9.85
CA TYR A 16 -42.65 -12.25 8.43
C TYR A 16 -41.98 -10.95 8.00
N LEU A 17 -42.47 -9.80 8.47
CA LEU A 17 -41.87 -8.50 8.18
C LEU A 17 -40.46 -8.38 8.79
N ALA A 18 -40.27 -8.86 10.02
CA ALA A 18 -38.96 -8.88 10.67
C ALA A 18 -37.98 -9.79 9.93
N MET A 19 -38.40 -11.00 9.53
CA MET A 19 -37.58 -11.91 8.72
C MET A 19 -37.25 -11.31 7.35
N LEU A 20 -38.23 -10.71 6.66
CA LEU A 20 -38.02 -10.04 5.38
C LEU A 20 -36.98 -8.92 5.52
N THR A 21 -37.11 -8.09 6.55
CA THR A 21 -36.18 -6.98 6.80
C THR A 21 -34.76 -7.51 7.05
N PHE A 22 -34.62 -8.58 7.84
CA PHE A 22 -33.33 -9.21 8.10
C PHE A 22 -32.71 -9.80 6.83
N VAL A 23 -33.51 -10.47 5.99
CA VAL A 23 -33.05 -11.01 4.70
C VAL A 23 -32.65 -9.89 3.75
N MET A 24 -33.45 -8.84 3.63
CA MET A 24 -33.15 -7.69 2.77
C MET A 24 -31.87 -6.96 3.22
N PHE A 25 -31.70 -6.76 4.53
CA PHE A 25 -30.46 -6.22 5.09
C PHE A 25 -29.26 -7.14 4.81
N GLY A 26 -29.44 -8.46 4.96
CA GLY A 26 -28.42 -9.44 4.64
C GLY A 26 -28.03 -9.43 3.16
N VAL A 27 -28.99 -9.33 2.24
CA VAL A 27 -28.74 -9.23 0.80
C VAL A 27 -28.04 -7.91 0.46
N TRP A 28 -28.51 -6.78 0.99
CA TRP A 28 -27.88 -5.48 0.77
C TRP A 28 -26.44 -5.44 1.32
N SER A 29 -26.23 -5.95 2.54
CA SER A 29 -24.91 -6.07 3.17
C SER A 29 -24.00 -7.00 2.37
N PHE A 30 -24.50 -8.15 1.93
CA PHE A 30 -23.75 -9.10 1.11
C PHE A 30 -23.36 -8.48 -0.23
N TRP A 31 -24.28 -7.77 -0.89
CA TRP A 31 -24.02 -7.15 -2.20
C TRP A 31 -22.95 -6.05 -2.12
N GLY A 32 -23.08 -5.13 -1.16
CA GLY A 32 -22.11 -4.05 -0.98
C GLY A 32 -20.73 -4.53 -0.52
N THR A 33 -20.66 -5.65 0.20
CA THR A 33 -19.38 -6.17 0.72
C THR A 33 -18.66 -7.11 -0.25
N PHE A 34 -19.41 -7.94 -0.98
CA PHE A 34 -18.82 -9.04 -1.77
C PHE A 34 -19.00 -8.90 -3.28
N VAL A 35 -19.91 -8.04 -3.75
CA VAL A 35 -20.23 -7.89 -5.18
C VAL A 35 -19.77 -6.54 -5.72
N GLU A 36 -20.02 -5.46 -5.00
CA GLU A 36 -19.52 -4.13 -5.39
C GLU A 36 -18.01 -4.05 -5.13
N THR A 37 -17.24 -3.97 -6.22
CA THR A 37 -15.82 -3.60 -6.11
C THR A 37 -15.72 -2.09 -6.05
N PRO A 38 -14.98 -1.51 -5.11
CA PRO A 38 -14.69 -0.08 -5.14
C PRO A 38 -14.08 0.32 -6.49
N ALA A 39 -14.37 1.54 -6.93
CA ALA A 39 -13.97 2.01 -8.25
C ALA A 39 -12.44 2.10 -8.34
N GLY A 40 -11.84 1.45 -9.33
CA GLY A 40 -10.38 1.35 -9.49
C GLY A 40 -9.75 0.08 -8.90
N ASP A 41 -10.44 -0.65 -8.02
CA ASP A 41 -9.88 -1.86 -7.38
C ASP A 41 -9.74 -3.05 -8.35
N PHE A 42 -10.51 -3.07 -9.44
CA PHE A 42 -10.37 -4.13 -10.45
C PHE A 42 -9.06 -3.95 -11.22
N GLU A 43 -8.82 -2.73 -11.68
CA GLU A 43 -7.65 -2.29 -12.43
C GLU A 43 -6.40 -2.39 -11.56
N VAL A 44 -6.47 -2.03 -10.27
CA VAL A 44 -5.37 -2.23 -9.32
C VAL A 44 -5.00 -3.72 -9.19
N ARG A 45 -5.99 -4.61 -9.15
CA ARG A 45 -5.72 -6.06 -9.08
C ARG A 45 -5.09 -6.58 -10.36
N ALA A 46 -5.50 -6.09 -11.53
CA ALA A 46 -4.84 -6.42 -12.79
C ALA A 46 -3.38 -5.95 -12.79
N GLY A 47 -3.14 -4.69 -12.39
CA GLY A 47 -1.80 -4.13 -12.28
C GLY A 47 -0.92 -4.87 -11.26
N ASP A 48 -1.49 -5.39 -10.19
CA ASP A 48 -0.77 -6.23 -9.21
C ASP A 48 -0.34 -7.58 -9.77
N ILE A 49 -1.17 -8.17 -10.64
CA ILE A 49 -0.83 -9.41 -11.33
C ILE A 49 0.34 -9.16 -12.28
N HIS A 50 0.25 -8.14 -13.13
CA HIS A 50 1.33 -7.78 -14.06
C HIS A 50 2.62 -7.38 -13.33
N LEU A 51 2.52 -6.59 -12.25
CA LEU A 51 3.67 -6.21 -11.42
C LEU A 51 4.37 -7.44 -10.83
N SER A 52 3.61 -8.43 -10.38
CA SER A 52 4.14 -9.69 -9.84
C SER A 52 4.70 -10.60 -10.94
N GLY A 53 4.17 -10.51 -12.16
CA GLY A 53 4.64 -11.20 -13.35
C GLY A 53 5.92 -10.60 -13.96
N GLY A 54 6.28 -9.37 -13.57
CA GLY A 54 7.40 -8.63 -14.14
C GLY A 54 7.03 -7.84 -15.41
N GLU A 55 5.74 -7.78 -15.75
CA GLU A 55 5.16 -7.03 -16.87
C GLU A 55 4.93 -5.57 -16.41
N TYR A 56 6.02 -4.83 -16.22
CA TYR A 56 5.98 -3.54 -15.54
C TYR A 56 5.30 -2.44 -16.34
N GLU A 57 5.45 -2.42 -17.67
CA GLU A 57 4.74 -1.49 -18.55
C GLU A 57 3.23 -1.72 -18.49
N GLU A 58 2.78 -2.97 -18.62
CA GLU A 58 1.37 -3.35 -18.52
C GLU A 58 0.80 -3.02 -17.13
N ALA A 59 1.58 -3.24 -16.07
CA ALA A 59 1.19 -2.84 -14.72
C ALA A 59 0.97 -1.33 -14.60
N ILE A 60 1.82 -0.50 -15.24
CA ILE A 60 1.65 0.95 -15.24
C ILE A 60 0.36 1.34 -15.96
N GLU A 61 0.04 0.71 -17.10
CA GLU A 61 -1.20 0.97 -17.83
C GLU A 61 -2.44 0.67 -16.96
N ASP A 62 -2.47 -0.50 -16.31
CA ASP A 62 -3.56 -0.85 -15.39
C ASP A 62 -3.69 0.11 -14.21
N PHE A 63 -2.56 0.52 -13.61
CA PHE A 63 -2.61 1.50 -12.53
C PHE A 63 -3.04 2.89 -13.03
N ASP A 64 -2.71 3.27 -14.26
CA ASP A 64 -3.19 4.51 -14.86
C ASP A 64 -4.69 4.48 -15.14
N ASP A 65 -5.22 3.35 -15.57
CA ASP A 65 -6.67 3.13 -15.71
C ASP A 65 -7.38 3.24 -14.34
N ALA A 66 -6.82 2.64 -13.30
CA ALA A 66 -7.31 2.80 -11.93
C ALA A 66 -7.33 4.26 -11.48
N LEU A 67 -6.28 5.02 -11.80
CA LEU A 67 -6.13 6.43 -11.44
C LEU A 67 -7.03 7.35 -12.29
N ALA A 68 -7.39 6.96 -13.51
CA ALA A 68 -8.37 7.69 -14.32
C ALA A 68 -9.77 7.64 -13.67
N VAL A 69 -10.10 6.52 -13.02
CA VAL A 69 -11.36 6.33 -12.28
C VAL A 69 -11.30 6.98 -10.89
N GLN A 70 -10.22 6.72 -10.15
CA GLN A 70 -9.98 7.28 -8.82
C GLN A 70 -8.57 7.89 -8.72
N PRO A 71 -8.41 9.20 -8.96
CA PRO A 71 -7.10 9.86 -9.05
C PRO A 71 -6.18 9.74 -7.83
N ASN A 72 -6.75 9.46 -6.66
CA ASN A 72 -6.01 9.34 -5.41
C ASN A 72 -6.07 7.91 -4.83
N HIS A 73 -6.30 6.91 -5.68
CA HIS A 73 -6.30 5.52 -5.25
C HIS A 73 -4.91 5.13 -4.74
N ARG A 74 -4.80 4.85 -3.44
CA ARG A 74 -3.52 4.61 -2.75
C ARG A 74 -2.75 3.43 -3.32
N GLY A 75 -3.46 2.31 -3.54
CA GLY A 75 -2.89 1.09 -4.14
C GLY A 75 -2.37 1.31 -5.57
N ALA A 76 -3.10 2.03 -6.42
CA ALA A 76 -2.66 2.37 -7.78
C ALA A 76 -1.45 3.29 -7.79
N LEU A 77 -1.43 4.37 -6.97
CA LEU A 77 -0.29 5.28 -6.87
C LEU A 77 0.99 4.55 -6.46
N LEU A 78 0.91 3.69 -5.45
CA LEU A 78 2.05 2.94 -4.94
C LEU A 78 2.48 1.80 -5.88
N GLY A 79 1.52 1.11 -6.49
CA GLY A 79 1.78 0.11 -7.52
C GLY A 79 2.49 0.70 -8.74
N LYS A 80 1.99 1.83 -9.25
CA LYS A 80 2.62 2.55 -10.36
C LYS A 80 4.03 3.00 -10.01
N ALA A 81 4.24 3.56 -8.82
CA ALA A 81 5.58 3.93 -8.37
C ALA A 81 6.52 2.73 -8.29
N ALA A 82 6.05 1.58 -7.80
CA ALA A 82 6.83 0.35 -7.74
C ALA A 82 7.22 -0.15 -9.14
N ALA A 83 6.28 -0.20 -10.09
CA ALA A 83 6.58 -0.58 -11.48
C ALA A 83 7.61 0.37 -12.12
N LEU A 84 7.46 1.69 -11.91
CA LEU A 84 8.41 2.70 -12.40
C LEU A 84 9.82 2.53 -11.80
N ILE A 85 9.92 2.14 -10.52
CA ILE A 85 11.22 1.85 -9.86
C ILE A 85 11.90 0.63 -10.50
N GLN A 86 11.13 -0.41 -10.85
CA GLN A 86 11.67 -1.60 -11.53
C GLN A 86 12.17 -1.30 -12.93
N LEU A 87 11.50 -0.38 -13.63
CA LEU A 87 11.94 0.13 -14.94
C LEU A 87 13.04 1.20 -14.86
N GLU A 88 13.56 1.48 -13.66
CA GLU A 88 14.54 2.55 -13.40
C GLU A 88 14.09 3.96 -13.84
N ARG A 89 12.77 4.17 -13.99
CA ARG A 89 12.14 5.46 -14.33
C ARG A 89 11.98 6.32 -13.09
N TYR A 90 13.11 6.61 -12.44
CA TYR A 90 13.18 7.21 -11.11
C TYR A 90 12.51 8.59 -11.01
N ASP A 91 12.68 9.45 -12.00
CA ASP A 91 12.09 10.81 -12.00
C ASP A 91 10.56 10.79 -12.12
N GLU A 92 10.00 9.75 -12.74
CA GLU A 92 8.55 9.52 -12.79
C GLU A 92 8.05 8.96 -11.47
N ALA A 93 8.75 7.96 -10.92
CA ALA A 93 8.42 7.38 -9.61
C ALA A 93 8.43 8.46 -8.51
N GLU A 94 9.44 9.32 -8.47
CA GLU A 94 9.55 10.40 -7.49
C GLU A 94 8.38 11.38 -7.55
N ARG A 95 7.92 11.74 -8.76
CA ARG A 95 6.77 12.61 -8.95
C ARG A 95 5.48 11.97 -8.42
N VAL A 96 5.24 10.70 -8.75
CA VAL A 96 4.07 9.95 -8.27
C VAL A 96 4.10 9.85 -6.75
N LEU A 97 5.23 9.47 -6.17
CA LEU A 97 5.38 9.31 -4.71
C LEU A 97 5.24 10.65 -3.97
N THR A 98 5.80 11.73 -4.50
CA THR A 98 5.68 13.06 -3.89
C THR A 98 4.23 13.54 -3.88
N SER A 99 3.49 13.30 -4.97
CA SER A 99 2.06 13.59 -5.03
C SER A 99 1.27 12.74 -4.03
N ALA A 100 1.55 11.43 -3.97
CA ALA A 100 0.90 10.51 -3.03
C ALA A 100 1.13 10.90 -1.56
N ILE A 101 2.37 11.22 -1.19
CA ILE A 101 2.73 11.71 0.16
C ILE A 101 1.96 13.00 0.47
N GLY A 102 1.93 13.96 -0.45
CA GLY A 102 1.22 15.23 -0.27
C GLY A 102 -0.28 15.02 -0.03
N PHE A 103 -0.91 14.18 -0.86
CA PHE A 103 -2.33 13.83 -0.71
C PHE A 103 -2.61 13.12 0.62
N LEU A 104 -1.83 12.09 0.95
CA LEU A 104 -2.03 11.30 2.18
C LEU A 104 -1.87 12.18 3.42
N LYS A 105 -0.82 13.00 3.51
CA LYS A 105 -0.64 13.90 4.67
C LYS A 105 -1.79 14.88 4.88
N ALA A 106 -2.44 15.31 3.81
CA ALA A 106 -3.54 16.26 3.89
C ALA A 106 -4.89 15.60 4.21
N ASN A 107 -5.06 14.31 3.91
CA ASN A 107 -6.37 13.64 3.93
C ASN A 107 -6.41 12.38 4.79
N LEU A 108 -5.34 12.06 5.52
CA LEU A 108 -5.28 10.86 6.34
C LEU A 108 -6.02 11.06 7.67
N ASP A 109 -6.94 10.15 7.95
CA ASP A 109 -7.60 10.05 9.24
C ASP A 109 -6.63 9.43 10.28
N PRO A 110 -6.51 9.99 11.49
CA PRO A 110 -5.74 9.39 12.58
C PRO A 110 -6.10 7.94 12.91
N ASP A 111 -7.31 7.46 12.59
CA ASP A 111 -7.77 6.10 12.84
C ASP A 111 -7.74 5.20 11.59
N ASP A 112 -7.06 5.63 10.52
CA ASP A 112 -6.87 4.84 9.29
C ASP A 112 -5.50 4.13 9.24
N PRO A 113 -5.40 2.88 9.74
CA PRO A 113 -4.15 2.13 9.70
C PRO A 113 -3.67 1.84 8.28
N THR A 114 -4.59 1.58 7.35
CA THR A 114 -4.23 1.27 5.95
C THR A 114 -3.61 2.48 5.26
N GLY A 115 -4.12 3.68 5.53
CA GLY A 115 -3.57 4.93 5.02
C GLY A 115 -2.25 5.31 5.67
N ARG A 116 -2.05 5.01 6.95
CA ARG A 116 -0.74 5.15 7.61
C ARG A 116 0.31 4.22 6.98
N GLY A 117 -0.04 2.96 6.77
CA GLY A 117 0.83 2.01 6.06
C GLY A 117 1.15 2.47 4.64
N ALA A 118 0.15 2.97 3.90
CA ALA A 118 0.36 3.55 2.58
C ALA A 118 1.33 4.76 2.60
N LEU A 119 1.21 5.64 3.60
CA LEU A 119 2.10 6.79 3.76
C LEU A 119 3.52 6.36 4.11
N ALA A 120 3.68 5.39 5.02
CA ALA A 120 4.98 4.82 5.36
C ALA A 120 5.63 4.16 4.14
N ALA A 121 4.87 3.39 3.36
CA ALA A 121 5.32 2.78 2.11
C ALA A 121 5.71 3.82 1.06
N ALA A 122 4.95 4.92 0.92
CA ALA A 122 5.27 6.00 0.00
C ALA A 122 6.62 6.66 0.32
N TYR A 123 6.86 6.97 1.60
CA TYR A 123 8.18 7.47 2.05
C TYR A 123 9.27 6.43 1.80
N GLY A 124 9.02 5.16 2.13
CA GLY A 124 9.97 4.07 1.92
C GLY A 124 10.41 3.95 0.46
N ASN A 125 9.45 3.91 -0.46
CA ASN A 125 9.70 3.82 -1.90
C ASN A 125 10.41 5.07 -2.43
N ARG A 126 10.09 6.27 -1.92
CA ARG A 126 10.82 7.50 -2.33
C ARG A 126 12.25 7.50 -1.80
N GLY A 127 12.45 6.96 -0.60
CA GLY A 127 13.78 6.69 -0.06
C GLY A 127 14.60 5.77 -0.96
N ILE A 128 14.01 4.67 -1.46
CA ILE A 128 14.64 3.75 -2.43
C ILE A 128 15.02 4.49 -3.72
N VAL A 129 14.11 5.30 -4.27
CA VAL A 129 14.38 6.12 -5.47
C VAL A 129 15.59 7.04 -5.23
N ASN A 130 15.59 7.78 -4.12
CA ASN A 130 16.68 8.67 -3.75
C ASN A 130 18.00 7.93 -3.54
N ASP A 131 17.96 6.74 -2.92
CA ASP A 131 19.14 5.91 -2.69
C ASP A 131 19.77 5.42 -4.00
N ARG A 132 18.94 4.90 -4.91
CA ARG A 132 19.36 4.45 -6.24
C ARG A 132 19.91 5.59 -7.11
N GLN A 133 19.41 6.81 -6.93
CA GLN A 133 19.92 8.00 -7.59
C GLN A 133 21.12 8.65 -6.87
N GLY A 134 21.62 8.07 -5.77
CA GLY A 134 22.78 8.55 -5.02
C GLY A 134 22.51 9.75 -4.11
N ARG A 135 21.24 10.11 -3.91
CA ARG A 135 20.80 11.20 -3.02
C ARG A 135 20.63 10.69 -1.58
N TYR A 136 21.73 10.23 -1.00
CA TYR A 136 21.75 9.47 0.26
C TYR A 136 21.17 10.21 1.47
N GLU A 137 21.36 11.53 1.56
CA GLU A 137 20.80 12.34 2.66
C GLU A 137 19.27 12.41 2.57
N GLN A 138 18.74 12.56 1.37
CA GLN A 138 17.30 12.57 1.10
C GLN A 138 16.71 11.17 1.32
N ALA A 139 17.41 10.13 0.88
CA ALA A 139 17.04 8.74 1.12
C ALA A 139 16.92 8.45 2.62
N LEU A 140 17.93 8.84 3.42
CA LEU A 140 17.90 8.66 4.86
C LEU A 140 16.74 9.42 5.52
N ALA A 141 16.49 10.66 5.10
CA ALA A 141 15.36 11.44 5.63
C ALA A 141 14.01 10.75 5.36
N ASP A 142 13.83 10.23 4.14
CA ASP A 142 12.63 9.48 3.75
C ASP A 142 12.48 8.17 4.52
N TYR A 143 13.57 7.41 4.70
CA TYR A 143 13.53 6.19 5.50
C TYR A 143 13.17 6.46 6.97
N ILE A 144 13.68 7.55 7.55
CA ILE A 144 13.32 7.95 8.92
C ILE A 144 11.83 8.30 9.01
N GLU A 145 11.29 9.07 8.07
CA GLU A 145 9.87 9.42 8.06
C GLU A 145 8.97 8.20 7.80
N SER A 146 9.41 7.25 6.96
CA SER A 146 8.74 5.97 6.75
C SER A 146 8.61 5.18 8.06
N LEU A 147 9.73 4.95 8.76
CA LEU A 147 9.76 4.21 10.03
C LEU A 147 9.01 4.92 11.15
N LYS A 148 9.02 6.26 11.17
CA LYS A 148 8.28 7.06 12.15
C LYS A 148 6.76 7.00 11.91
N THR A 149 6.33 6.85 10.66
CA THR A 149 4.92 6.81 10.29
C THR A 149 4.30 5.47 10.67
N ASP A 150 4.89 4.37 10.21
CA ASP A 150 4.45 3.02 10.53
C ASP A 150 5.61 2.04 10.31
N ALA A 151 6.41 1.84 11.35
CA ALA A 151 7.56 0.94 11.32
C ALA A 151 7.16 -0.50 11.00
N GLU A 152 6.02 -0.98 11.51
CA GLU A 152 5.59 -2.37 11.37
C GLU A 152 5.25 -2.69 9.91
N SER A 153 4.59 -1.78 9.22
CA SER A 153 4.23 -1.94 7.80
C SER A 153 5.44 -2.04 6.85
N VAL A 154 6.61 -1.52 7.25
CA VAL A 154 7.82 -1.44 6.41
C VAL A 154 9.00 -2.27 6.91
N GLU A 155 8.84 -3.01 8.02
CA GLU A 155 9.92 -3.79 8.64
C GLU A 155 10.27 -5.06 7.86
N GLY A 156 9.39 -5.50 6.95
CA GLY A 156 9.52 -6.76 6.22
C GLY A 156 9.06 -7.98 7.06
N PRO A 157 9.30 -9.21 6.59
CA PRO A 157 8.75 -10.42 7.19
C PRO A 157 9.21 -10.62 8.64
N GLY A 158 8.26 -10.99 9.50
CA GLY A 158 8.50 -11.22 10.92
C GLY A 158 9.49 -12.35 11.19
N VAL A 159 9.93 -12.52 12.44
CA VAL A 159 10.92 -13.54 12.83
C VAL A 159 10.48 -14.96 12.43
N VAL A 160 9.19 -15.28 12.59
CA VAL A 160 8.63 -16.61 12.27
C VAL A 160 8.62 -16.86 10.77
N GLU A 161 8.18 -15.88 9.97
CA GLU A 161 8.14 -15.99 8.51
C GLU A 161 9.54 -16.13 7.93
N ARG A 162 10.50 -15.36 8.45
CA ARG A 162 11.92 -15.50 8.10
C ARG A 162 12.45 -16.90 8.39
N LEU A 163 12.15 -17.45 9.58
CA LEU A 163 12.61 -18.79 9.97
C LEU A 163 12.04 -19.90 9.06
N LEU A 164 10.82 -19.72 8.56
CA LEU A 164 10.13 -20.74 7.77
C LEU A 164 10.41 -20.66 6.27
N TYR A 165 10.69 -19.47 5.73
CA TYR A 165 10.66 -19.23 4.28
C TYR A 165 11.85 -18.45 3.71
N HIS A 166 12.79 -17.97 4.54
CA HIS A 166 13.92 -17.17 4.05
C HIS A 166 15.26 -17.67 4.57
N ASP A 167 16.16 -18.05 3.64
CA ASP A 167 17.53 -18.46 3.96
C ASP A 167 18.41 -17.28 4.41
N GLU A 168 18.13 -16.06 3.94
CA GLU A 168 18.84 -14.82 4.31
C GLU A 168 17.87 -13.67 4.64
N LYS A 169 18.25 -12.77 5.56
CA LYS A 169 17.45 -11.59 5.92
C LYS A 169 17.53 -10.56 4.76
N PRO A 170 16.42 -10.25 4.05
CA PRO A 170 16.43 -9.16 3.08
C PRO A 170 16.74 -7.83 3.79
N SER A 171 17.46 -6.93 3.13
CA SER A 171 17.77 -5.62 3.72
C SER A 171 16.47 -4.83 3.91
N SER A 172 16.07 -4.59 5.16
CA SER A 172 14.90 -3.76 5.46
C SER A 172 15.22 -2.27 5.28
N ILE A 173 14.18 -1.43 5.19
CA ILE A 173 14.33 0.04 5.23
C ILE A 173 15.11 0.47 6.48
N ARG A 174 14.89 -0.19 7.63
CA ARG A 174 15.63 0.10 8.87
C ARG A 174 17.11 -0.23 8.73
N ASP A 175 17.46 -1.39 8.21
CA ASP A 175 18.85 -1.81 8.03
C ASP A 175 19.59 -0.81 7.11
N ARG A 176 18.92 -0.38 6.03
CA ARG A 176 19.49 0.60 5.11
C ARG A 176 19.62 1.99 5.72
N ALA A 177 18.62 2.46 6.46
CA ALA A 177 18.66 3.74 7.16
C ALA A 177 19.80 3.79 8.17
N GLU A 178 19.96 2.75 8.99
CA GLU A 178 21.07 2.65 9.95
C GLU A 178 22.44 2.66 9.26
N TYR A 179 22.54 1.98 8.12
CA TYR A 179 23.78 1.96 7.34
C TYR A 179 24.12 3.35 6.81
N LEU A 180 23.18 4.00 6.12
CA LEU A 180 23.38 5.35 5.59
C LEU A 180 23.71 6.35 6.71
N TYR A 181 23.01 6.28 7.84
CA TYR A 181 23.29 7.12 9.01
C TYR A 181 24.74 6.96 9.50
N LYS A 182 25.22 5.73 9.66
CA LYS A 182 26.61 5.46 10.09
C LYS A 182 27.63 5.98 9.08
N GLN A 183 27.38 5.78 7.78
CA GLN A 183 28.29 6.22 6.72
C GLN A 183 28.35 7.74 6.58
N LEU A 184 27.22 8.44 6.74
CA LEU A 184 27.17 9.90 6.66
C LEU A 184 27.87 10.60 7.84
N GLN A 185 28.14 9.92 8.94
CA GLN A 185 28.96 10.43 10.03
C GLN A 185 30.47 10.38 9.75
N LEU A 186 30.90 9.56 8.79
CA LEU A 186 32.31 9.46 8.42
C LEU A 186 32.73 10.68 7.56
N PRO A 187 34.03 11.02 7.55
CA PRO A 187 34.60 11.93 6.54
C PRO A 187 34.26 11.46 5.12
N GLU A 188 34.05 12.39 4.18
CA GLU A 188 33.58 12.11 2.82
C GLU A 188 34.44 11.07 2.07
N ASP A 189 35.75 11.10 2.29
CA ASP A 189 36.73 10.20 1.68
C ASP A 189 36.69 8.76 2.23
N GLN A 190 36.02 8.54 3.35
CA GLN A 190 35.92 7.24 4.03
C GLN A 190 34.53 6.60 3.89
N ARG A 191 33.57 7.29 3.27
CA ARG A 191 32.20 6.79 3.13
C ARG A 191 32.13 5.72 2.05
N LEU A 192 31.41 4.65 2.34
CA LEU A 192 30.95 3.66 1.37
C LEU A 192 29.43 3.76 1.34
N LEU A 193 28.86 4.54 0.43
CA LEU A 193 27.41 4.79 0.39
C LEU A 193 26.67 3.89 -0.59
N ARG A 194 27.38 3.31 -1.56
CA ARG A 194 26.81 2.39 -2.54
C ARG A 194 27.34 0.97 -2.30
N LEU A 195 26.41 0.03 -2.21
CA LEU A 195 26.69 -1.40 -2.11
C LEU A 195 25.79 -2.13 -3.13
N PRO A 196 26.17 -2.19 -4.42
CA PRO A 196 25.27 -2.64 -5.49
C PRO A 196 24.53 -3.95 -5.18
N GLU A 197 25.26 -4.97 -4.72
CA GLU A 197 24.70 -6.29 -4.37
C GLU A 197 23.64 -6.24 -3.25
N LYS A 198 23.71 -5.26 -2.33
CA LYS A 198 22.71 -5.09 -1.25
C LYS A 198 21.61 -4.11 -1.62
N ASP A 199 21.93 -3.11 -2.43
CA ASP A 199 21.00 -2.08 -2.89
C ASP A 199 19.96 -2.70 -3.85
N GLU A 200 20.36 -3.72 -4.63
CA GLU A 200 19.46 -4.52 -5.47
C GLU A 200 18.46 -5.37 -4.68
N LEU A 201 18.78 -5.74 -3.44
CA LEU A 201 17.91 -6.54 -2.56
C LEU A 201 16.85 -5.72 -1.82
N GLN A 202 16.81 -4.40 -2.03
CA GLN A 202 15.81 -3.53 -1.41
C GLN A 202 14.41 -3.86 -1.93
N ARG A 203 13.51 -4.22 -1.02
CA ARG A 203 12.11 -4.50 -1.35
C ARG A 203 11.34 -3.20 -1.49
N MET A 204 10.50 -3.14 -2.51
CA MET A 204 9.49 -2.08 -2.62
C MET A 204 8.33 -2.43 -1.70
N HIS A 205 7.72 -1.41 -1.10
CA HIS A 205 6.62 -1.58 -0.18
C HIS A 205 5.32 -1.13 -0.83
N LYS A 206 4.30 -1.98 -0.79
CA LYS A 206 2.92 -1.66 -1.16
C LYS A 206 2.03 -2.12 0.00
N PRO A 207 1.07 -1.28 0.46
CA PRO A 207 0.11 -1.63 1.51
C PRO A 207 -0.90 -2.68 1.04
#